data_AF-A0A2E0CV79-F1
#
_entry.id   AF-A0A2E0CV79-F1
#
_cell.length_a   1.000
_cell.length_b   1.000
_cell.length_c   1.000
_cell.angle_alpha   90.00
_cell.angle_beta   90.00
_cell.angle_gamma   90.00
#
_symmetry.space_group_name_H-M   'P 1'
#
loop_
_entity.id
_entity.type
_entity.pdbx_description
1 polymer ?
#
loop_
_entity_poly.entity_id
_entity_poly.type
_entity_poly.pdbx_seq_one_letter_code
_entity_poly.pdbx_strand_id
1 'polypeptide(L)' 'MNNKILIYLGHPAQYHFFKNIIKLLKKEKVQVKIIIKTKDILEDLLIADKHEYINSSTKTKKFE' A
#
# COMPACT_ATOMS: atom_id res chain seq x y z
N MET A 1 13.79 -16.76 6.36
CA MET A 1 13.93 -15.80 5.23
C MET A 1 12.97 -14.64 5.48
N ASN A 2 13.48 -13.43 5.74
CA ASN A 2 12.64 -12.25 5.94
C ASN A 2 12.32 -11.61 4.58
N ASN A 3 11.32 -12.14 3.90
CA ASN A 3 10.86 -11.59 2.63
C ASN A 3 10.07 -10.32 2.91
N LYS A 4 10.66 -9.17 2.58
CA LYS A 4 10.03 -7.85 2.66
C LYS A 4 9.79 -7.38 1.23
N ILE A 5 8.54 -7.03 0.92
CA ILE A 5 8.15 -6.58 -0.40
C ILE A 5 7.76 -5.11 -0.31
N LEU A 6 8.37 -4.29 -1.17
CA LEU A 6 8.03 -2.88 -1.33
C LEU A 6 7.24 -2.72 -2.63
N ILE A 7 6.06 -2.12 -2.56
CA ILE A 7 5.20 -1.89 -3.73
C ILE A 7 5.01 -0.39 -3.88
N TYR A 8 5.44 0.15 -5.02
CA TYR A 8 5.21 1.55 -5.37
C TYR A 8 4.01 1.68 -6.31
N LEU A 9 3.04 2.53 -5.95
CA LEU A 9 1.84 2.80 -6.73
C LEU A 9 1.79 4.29 -7.11
N GLY A 10 1.90 4.57 -8.40
CA GLY A 10 1.78 5.93 -8.95
C GLY A 10 0.41 6.20 -9.62
N HIS A 11 -0.41 5.15 -9.77
CA HIS A 11 -1.70 5.23 -10.47
C HIS A 11 -2.77 4.37 -9.78
N PRO A 12 -4.03 4.84 -9.66
CA PRO A 12 -5.13 4.07 -9.06
C PRO A 12 -5.35 2.70 -9.70
N ALA A 13 -5.21 2.61 -11.03
CA ALA A 13 -5.33 1.32 -11.72
C ALA A 13 -4.34 0.26 -11.22
N GLN A 14 -3.11 0.68 -10.85
CA GLN A 14 -2.12 -0.23 -10.28
C GLN A 14 -2.61 -0.78 -8.93
N TYR A 15 -3.22 0.05 -8.08
CA TYR A 15 -3.77 -0.43 -6.81
C TYR A 15 -4.84 -1.49 -7.01
N HIS A 16 -5.79 -1.28 -7.92
CA HIS A 16 -6.84 -2.25 -8.21
C HIS A 16 -6.30 -3.59 -8.69
N PHE A 17 -5.19 -3.58 -9.43
CA PHE A 17 -4.51 -4.80 -9.87
C PHE A 17 -3.77 -5.49 -8.71
N PHE A 18 -3.03 -4.72 -7.91
CA PHE A 18 -2.19 -5.28 -6.84
C PHE A 18 -2.92 -5.59 -5.53
N LYS A 19 -4.13 -5.05 -5.28
CA LYS A 19 -4.84 -5.24 -3.98
C LYS A 19 -5.02 -6.71 -3.60
N ASN A 20 -5.38 -7.56 -4.55
CA ASN A 20 -5.58 -8.99 -4.31
C ASN A 20 -4.26 -9.69 -3.99
N ILE A 21 -3.19 -9.28 -4.67
CA ILE A 21 -1.83 -9.79 -4.45
C ILE A 21 -1.33 -9.38 -3.07
N ILE A 22 -1.49 -8.10 -2.70
CA ILE A 22 -1.12 -7.58 -1.37
C ILE A 22 -1.85 -8.37 -0.27
N LYS A 23 -3.14 -8.63 -0.46
CA LYS A 23 -3.95 -9.41 0.48
C LYS A 23 -3.45 -10.85 0.62
N LEU A 24 -3.08 -11.50 -0.49
CA LEU A 24 -2.49 -12.84 -0.48
C LEU A 24 -1.13 -12.86 0.24
N LEU A 25 -0.24 -11.92 -0.09
CA LEU A 25 1.08 -11.80 0.53
C LEU A 25 0.99 -11.56 2.05
N LYS A 26 0.06 -10.69 2.48
CA LYS A 26 -0.22 -10.49 3.92
C LYS A 26 -0.71 -11.77 4.59
N LYS A 27 -1.55 -12.57 3.91
CA LYS A 27 -2.03 -13.87 4.40
C LYS A 27 -0.88 -14.86 4.59
N GLU A 28 0.13 -14.81 3.71
CA GLU A 28 1.36 -15.62 3.82
C GLU A 28 2.38 -15.08 4.84
N LYS A 29 1.99 -14.13 5.70
CA LYS A 29 2.88 -13.45 6.69
C LYS A 29 4.09 -12.73 6.06
N VAL A 30 3.99 -12.35 4.78
CA VAL A 30 4.99 -11.53 4.10
C VAL A 30 4.79 -10.06 4.51
N GLN A 31 5.87 -9.38 4.87
CA GLN A 31 5.81 -7.96 5.18
C GLN A 31 5.73 -7.15 3.88
N VAL A 32 4.56 -6.60 3.59
CA VAL A 32 4.33 -5.75 2.41
C VAL A 32 4.25 -4.29 2.86
N LYS A 33 5.11 -3.44 2.29
CA LYS A 33 5.12 -1.99 2.50
C LYS A 33 4.72 -1.30 1.21
N ILE A 34 3.66 -0.49 1.27
CA ILE A 34 3.12 0.21 0.11
C ILE A 34 3.64 1.65 0.14
N ILE A 35 4.19 2.12 -0.97
CA ILE A 35 4.52 3.52 -1.20
C ILE A 35 3.59 4.05 -2.27
N ILE A 36 3.00 5.22 -2.01
CA ILE A 36 2.19 5.92 -3.00
C ILE A 36 2.77 7.30 -3.30
N LYS A 37 2.45 7.80 -4.48
CA LYS A 37 2.59 9.23 -4.80
C LYS A 37 1.22 9.88 -4.66
N THR A 38 1.15 10.96 -3.87
CA THR A 38 -0.10 11.68 -3.54
C THR A 38 -0.96 11.88 -4.77
N LYS A 39 -2.08 11.16 -4.79
CA LYS A 39 -3.23 11.37 -5.65
C LYS A 39 -4.43 11.09 -4.75
N ASP A 40 -5.39 12.01 -4.67
CA ASP A 40 -6.51 11.98 -3.72
C ASP A 40 -7.19 10.60 -3.62
N ILE A 41 -7.35 9.93 -4.75
CA ILE A 41 -8.04 8.64 -4.84
C ILE A 41 -7.26 7.45 -4.23
N LEU A 42 -5.92 7.44 -4.31
CA LEU A 42 -5.12 6.30 -3.86
C LEU A 42 -5.09 6.21 -2.33
N GLU A 43 -5.05 7.36 -1.66
CA GLU A 43 -5.10 7.46 -0.21
C GLU A 43 -6.44 6.96 0.32
N ASP A 44 -7.54 7.43 -0.25
CA ASP A 44 -8.89 7.01 0.14
C ASP A 44 -9.07 5.49 -0.02
N LEU A 45 -8.60 4.94 -1.15
CA LEU A 45 -8.63 3.50 -1.42
C LEU A 45 -7.82 2.66 -0.41
N LEU A 46 -6.66 3.15 0.03
CA LEU A 46 -5.80 2.47 1.00
C LEU A 46 -6.33 2.59 2.43
N ILE A 47 -6.90 3.74 2.78
CA ILE A 47 -7.57 3.98 4.07
C ILE A 47 -8.80 3.08 4.19
N ALA A 48 -9.63 3.03 3.15
CA ALA A 48 -10.83 2.19 3.11
C ALA A 48 -10.50 0.69 3.28
N ASP A 49 -9.40 0.23 2.68
CA ASP A 49 -8.94 -1.16 2.76
C ASP A 49 -8.04 -1.43 4.00
N LYS A 50 -7.83 -0.42 4.87
CA LYS A 50 -6.99 -0.48 6.08
C LYS A 50 -5.56 -0.96 5.79
N HIS A 51 -5.00 -0.50 4.68
CA HIS A 51 -3.64 -0.78 4.29
C HIS A 51 -2.68 0.30 4.79
N GLU A 52 -1.61 -0.11 5.48
CA GLU A 52 -0.50 0.79 5.80
C GLU A 52 0.23 1.23 4.52
N TYR A 53 0.38 2.54 4.35
CA TYR A 53 1.06 3.13 3.21
C TYR A 53 2.00 4.26 3.62
N ILE A 54 2.99 4.52 2.78
CA ILE A 54 3.89 5.65 2.90
C ILE A 54 3.65 6.56 1.72
N ASN A 55 3.22 7.78 2.01
CA ASN A 55 3.15 8.81 0.99
C ASN A 55 4.55 9.42 0.78
N SER A 56 4.99 9.49 -0.47
CA SER A 56 6.28 10.07 -0.88
C SER A 56 6.32 11.60 -0.85
N SER A 57 5.18 12.30 -0.91
CA SER A 57 5.16 13.78 -0.97
C SER A 57 4.97 14.44 0.39
N THR A 58 4.32 13.78 1.36
CA THR A 58 4.15 14.33 2.71
C THR A 58 4.05 13.22 3.75
N LYS A 59 4.71 13.45 4.89
CA LYS A 59 4.74 12.73 6.18
C LYS A 59 3.96 11.40 6.29
N THR A 60 4.67 10.37 6.74
CA THR A 60 4.15 9.08 7.20
C THR A 60 2.92 9.27 8.12
N LYS A 61 1.71 9.03 7.62
CA LYS A 61 0.53 8.85 8.49
C LYS A 61 0.52 7.40 8.95
N LYS A 62 1.03 7.16 10.16
CA LYS A 62 0.70 5.95 10.91
C LYS A 62 -0.71 6.15 11.47
N PHE A 63 -1.54 5.11 11.38
CA PHE A 63 -2.78 5.07 12.14
C PHE A 63 -2.41 5.06 13.63
N GLU A 64 -2.91 6.04 14.37
CA GLU A 64 -3.14 5.98 15.83
C GLU A 64 -4.52 5.37 16.08
#